data_AF-A0A6B3UR83-F1
#
_entry.id   AF-A0A6B3UR83-F1
#
_cell.length_a   1.000
_cell.length_b   1.000
_cell.length_c   1.000
_cell.angle_alpha   90.00
_cell.angle_beta   90.00
_cell.angle_gamma   90.00
#
_symmetry.space_group_name_H-M   'P 1'
#
loop_
_entity.id
_entity.type
_entity.pdbx_description
1 polymer ?
#
loop_
_entity_poly.entity_id
_entity_poly.type
_entity_poly.pdbx_seq_one_letter_code
_entity_poly.pdbx_strand_id
1 'polypeptide(L)'
;MSTRLRGLAIAAALTLAAPAAQAFPDAKVETQLRPCFGLLTDPAVAKRCQGGKKRHYDRGDFNKVYCDRARPGDVSRKLAGMPAGSTLYLVANTRACEDSLDIAKSITIVGEGSARTHLQALSGRPCVTVRGDVRGVTLSDLRISTDHAGGVGCIAAQGRELTLDHTLVRYDGDASAVIVRGGGLLTLQRDTHVVALSREAAVDVEGVLETRNASIFAARYGLRIAPQGDSRLDDLSIVRLDDWTGSERVQSSGGLVVRDGAGRLVQVNGGKIDGFSRGVMVLGQDEVMIERAKILGADWAVTSNGRRLRVVGSEIEAVEVGVYVDTGEAWVGDNTFFGVRRAGMYAESGARVRARDNAVYAHADGCQRLDLGGFNQDRSSLSCRPWYEAPEIWRNRRDVNRPRYGEIWS
;
A
#
# COMPACT_ATOMS: atom_id res chain seq x y z
N MET A 1 12.38 61.06 -29.88
CA MET A 1 13.72 61.19 -29.25
C MET A 1 14.35 59.81 -29.25
N SER A 2 15.22 59.54 -30.24
CA SER A 2 16.69 59.43 -30.08
C SER A 2 17.06 57.98 -29.70
N THR A 3 17.93 57.23 -30.37
CA THR A 3 18.85 57.45 -31.49
C THR A 3 19.23 56.06 -32.05
N ARG A 4 19.48 55.98 -33.36
CA ARG A 4 20.08 54.82 -34.05
C ARG A 4 21.53 54.62 -33.61
N LEU A 5 22.08 53.40 -33.71
CA LEU A 5 23.41 53.21 -34.28
C LEU A 5 23.60 51.82 -34.91
N ARG A 6 24.24 51.84 -36.09
CA ARG A 6 24.59 50.75 -37.01
C ARG A 6 26.10 50.48 -36.94
N GLY A 7 26.52 49.31 -37.43
CA GLY A 7 27.88 49.03 -37.95
C GLY A 7 28.81 48.42 -36.90
N LEU A 8 29.78 47.57 -37.21
CA LEU A 8 30.49 47.30 -38.46
C LEU A 8 31.19 45.92 -38.36
N ALA A 9 31.52 45.34 -39.52
CA ALA A 9 32.20 44.06 -39.73
C ALA A 9 33.74 44.12 -39.58
N ILE A 10 34.39 42.96 -39.87
CA ILE A 10 35.83 42.71 -40.19
C ILE A 10 36.63 42.23 -38.95
N ALA A 11 37.51 41.22 -38.93
CA ALA A 11 38.28 40.50 -39.96
C ALA A 11 38.65 39.08 -39.46
N ALA A 12 38.94 38.21 -40.43
CA ALA A 12 39.65 36.96 -40.26
C ALA A 12 41.15 37.17 -39.94
N ALA A 13 41.71 36.33 -39.09
CA ALA A 13 43.14 36.01 -39.08
C ALA A 13 43.32 34.53 -38.70
N LEU A 14 43.56 33.70 -39.71
CA LEU A 14 44.13 32.37 -39.54
C LEU A 14 45.60 32.52 -39.14
N THR A 15 45.98 31.96 -38.00
CA THR A 15 47.38 31.60 -37.71
C THR A 15 47.46 30.10 -37.44
N LEU A 16 47.93 29.37 -38.47
CA LEU A 16 48.41 28.00 -38.36
C LEU A 16 49.73 28.02 -37.60
N ALA A 17 49.73 27.63 -36.34
CA ALA A 17 50.93 27.24 -35.61
C ALA A 17 51.04 25.71 -35.61
N ALA A 18 52.12 25.19 -36.18
CA ALA A 18 52.46 23.78 -36.18
C ALA A 18 52.61 23.24 -34.74
N PRO A 19 52.24 21.98 -34.47
CA PRO A 19 52.45 21.40 -33.15
C PRO A 19 53.95 21.22 -32.90
N ALA A 20 54.45 21.81 -31.82
CA ALA A 20 55.76 21.47 -31.29
C ALA A 20 55.73 20.00 -30.84
N ALA A 21 56.63 19.20 -31.41
CA ALA A 21 56.86 17.83 -31.00
C ALA A 21 57.26 17.79 -29.51
N GLN A 22 56.34 17.33 -28.66
CA GLN A 22 56.66 16.95 -27.28
C GLN A 22 57.15 15.51 -27.31
N ALA A 23 58.44 15.34 -26.99
CA ALA A 23 59.04 14.05 -26.76
C ALA A 23 58.28 13.33 -25.63
N PHE A 24 57.79 12.13 -25.91
CA PHE A 24 57.22 11.25 -24.89
C PHE A 24 58.34 10.83 -23.92
N PRO A 25 58.17 11.04 -22.60
CA PRO A 25 59.08 10.47 -21.63
C PRO A 25 58.96 8.94 -21.64
N ASP A 26 60.12 8.29 -21.52
CA ASP A 26 60.33 6.84 -21.52
C ASP A 26 59.11 6.01 -21.08
N ALA A 27 58.68 5.13 -21.98
CA ALA A 27 57.79 4.03 -21.65
C ALA A 27 58.45 3.20 -20.53
N LYS A 28 57.97 3.36 -19.29
CA LYS A 28 58.17 2.36 -18.25
C LYS A 28 57.50 1.08 -18.72
N VAL A 29 58.28 0.20 -19.32
CA VAL A 29 57.89 -1.17 -19.60
C VAL A 29 57.41 -1.78 -18.29
N GLU A 30 56.11 -2.07 -18.22
CA GLU A 30 55.50 -2.76 -17.09
C GLU A 30 56.29 -4.05 -16.84
N THR A 31 56.83 -4.18 -15.63
CA THR A 31 57.52 -5.38 -15.12
C THR A 31 56.62 -6.62 -15.02
N GLN A 32 55.38 -6.54 -15.53
CA GLN A 32 54.35 -7.58 -15.45
C GLN A 32 54.37 -8.61 -16.59
N LEU A 33 55.21 -8.42 -17.61
CA LEU A 33 55.34 -9.33 -18.77
C LEU A 33 56.69 -10.06 -18.81
N ARG A 34 57.29 -10.40 -17.66
CA ARG A 34 58.41 -11.36 -17.63
C ARG A 34 57.87 -12.79 -17.52
N PRO A 35 58.03 -13.65 -18.53
CA PRO A 35 57.71 -15.07 -18.37
C PRO A 35 58.73 -15.68 -17.39
N CYS A 36 58.25 -16.44 -16.39
CA CYS A 36 59.10 -17.07 -15.37
C CYS A 36 59.90 -18.24 -15.98
N PHE A 37 60.95 -17.96 -16.77
CA PHE A 37 61.81 -18.98 -17.39
C PHE A 37 62.85 -19.60 -16.44
N GLY A 38 62.99 -19.11 -15.20
CA GLY A 38 64.00 -19.56 -14.23
C GLY A 38 63.57 -20.67 -13.26
N LEU A 39 62.60 -21.50 -13.63
CA LEU A 39 61.84 -22.33 -12.68
C LEU A 39 62.31 -23.81 -12.60
N LEU A 40 63.62 -24.06 -12.57
CA LEU A 40 64.13 -25.44 -12.44
C LEU A 40 65.21 -25.68 -11.37
N THR A 41 65.63 -24.71 -10.56
CA THR A 41 66.67 -24.97 -9.53
C THR A 41 66.49 -24.33 -8.15
N ASP A 42 65.47 -23.49 -7.93
CA ASP A 42 65.26 -22.87 -6.60
C ASP A 42 63.79 -22.93 -6.12
N PRO A 43 63.49 -23.73 -5.06
CA PRO A 43 62.15 -23.84 -4.49
C PRO A 43 61.62 -22.53 -3.87
N ALA A 44 62.49 -21.60 -3.48
CA ALA A 44 62.10 -20.34 -2.85
C ALA A 44 61.53 -19.33 -3.87
N VAL A 45 61.98 -19.40 -5.12
CA VAL A 45 61.51 -18.52 -6.21
C VAL A 45 60.16 -19.00 -6.78
N ALA A 46 59.90 -20.31 -6.75
CA ALA A 46 58.65 -20.90 -7.20
C ALA A 46 57.40 -20.37 -6.46
N LYS A 47 57.52 -20.03 -5.17
CA LYS A 47 56.40 -19.49 -4.37
C LYS A 47 55.97 -18.08 -4.81
N ARG A 48 56.84 -17.29 -5.46
CA ARG A 48 56.50 -15.93 -5.93
C ARG A 48 55.92 -15.90 -7.35
N CYS A 49 56.09 -16.95 -8.15
CA CYS A 49 55.45 -17.11 -9.47
C CYS A 49 54.18 -17.98 -9.43
N GLN A 50 53.72 -18.43 -8.25
CA GLN A 50 52.38 -19.01 -8.14
C GLN A 50 51.37 -17.89 -8.37
N GLY A 51 50.89 -17.81 -9.62
CA GLY A 51 49.83 -16.90 -10.04
C GLY A 51 48.76 -16.87 -8.97
N GLY A 52 48.50 -15.67 -8.44
CA GLY A 52 47.52 -15.48 -7.38
C GLY A 52 46.27 -16.27 -7.72
N LYS A 53 45.84 -17.14 -6.79
CA LYS A 53 44.64 -17.96 -6.95
C LYS A 53 43.58 -17.04 -7.55
N LYS A 54 43.22 -17.27 -8.82
CA LYS A 54 42.07 -16.60 -9.42
C LYS A 54 40.94 -16.91 -8.47
N ARG A 55 40.47 -15.89 -7.74
CA ARG A 55 39.23 -16.00 -6.99
C ARG A 55 38.24 -16.51 -8.03
N HIS A 56 37.73 -17.74 -7.84
CA HIS A 56 36.54 -18.15 -8.53
C HIS A 56 35.53 -17.05 -8.20
N TYR A 57 35.28 -16.16 -9.16
CA TYR A 57 34.01 -15.49 -9.18
C TYR A 57 33.04 -16.64 -9.31
N ASP A 58 32.36 -16.96 -8.22
CA ASP A 58 31.08 -17.65 -8.31
C ASP A 58 30.38 -17.03 -9.51
N ARG A 59 29.92 -17.90 -10.42
CA ARG A 59 29.09 -17.55 -11.55
C ARG A 59 27.81 -17.01 -10.94
N GLY A 60 27.88 -15.75 -10.51
CA GLY A 60 26.98 -15.15 -9.56
C GLY A 60 25.65 -15.03 -10.23
N ASP A 61 24.63 -15.49 -9.51
CA ASP A 61 23.24 -15.34 -9.86
C ASP A 61 22.97 -13.86 -10.23
N PHE A 62 22.94 -13.56 -11.53
CA PHE A 62 23.14 -12.21 -12.06
C PHE A 62 22.04 -11.23 -11.64
N ASN A 63 20.98 -11.71 -11.03
CA ASN A 63 19.83 -10.92 -10.64
C ASN A 63 19.62 -10.90 -9.13
N LYS A 64 20.60 -11.34 -8.33
CA LYS A 64 20.50 -11.37 -6.87
C LYS A 64 21.32 -10.29 -6.19
N VAL A 65 20.75 -9.72 -5.14
CA VAL A 65 21.46 -8.87 -4.18
C VAL A 65 21.40 -9.54 -2.82
N TYR A 66 22.57 -9.90 -2.28
CA TYR A 66 22.67 -10.48 -0.94
C TYR A 66 22.71 -9.36 0.10
N CYS A 67 21.57 -9.11 0.74
CA CYS A 67 21.39 -8.03 1.70
C CYS A 67 22.38 -8.10 2.85
N ASP A 68 22.79 -9.30 3.29
CA ASP A 68 23.77 -9.48 4.36
C ASP A 68 25.15 -8.84 4.06
N ARG A 69 25.49 -8.62 2.78
CA ARG A 69 26.75 -8.01 2.33
C ARG A 69 26.58 -6.73 1.53
N ALA A 70 25.36 -6.41 1.10
CA ALA A 70 25.05 -5.22 0.31
C ALA A 70 25.24 -3.94 1.13
N ARG A 71 25.81 -2.91 0.51
CA ARG A 71 25.88 -1.55 1.05
C ARG A 71 24.66 -0.75 0.62
N PRO A 72 24.34 0.35 1.32
CA PRO A 72 23.29 1.24 0.88
C PRO A 72 23.49 1.71 -0.57
N GLY A 73 22.44 1.64 -1.37
CA GLY A 73 22.47 1.98 -2.81
C GLY A 73 22.88 0.83 -3.74
N ASP A 74 23.29 -0.34 -3.24
CA ASP A 74 23.64 -1.49 -4.08
C ASP A 74 22.43 -2.03 -4.84
N VAL A 75 21.24 -2.03 -4.22
CA VAL A 75 20.00 -2.49 -4.86
C VAL A 75 19.63 -1.54 -5.99
N SER A 76 19.63 -0.24 -5.72
CA SER A 76 19.36 0.81 -6.70
C SER A 76 20.33 0.76 -7.89
N ARG A 77 21.63 0.57 -7.65
CA ARG A 77 22.63 0.41 -8.72
C ARG A 77 22.39 -0.84 -9.55
N LYS A 78 22.03 -1.96 -8.91
CA LYS A 78 21.72 -3.20 -9.60
C LYS A 78 20.50 -3.03 -10.49
N LEU A 79 19.42 -2.49 -9.93
CA LEU A 79 18.16 -2.23 -10.61
C LEU A 79 18.35 -1.31 -11.84
N ALA A 80 19.17 -0.27 -11.71
CA ALA A 80 19.46 0.66 -12.81
C ALA A 80 20.06 -0.05 -14.03
N GLY A 81 20.93 -1.04 -13.81
CA GLY A 81 21.58 -1.82 -14.88
C GLY A 81 20.73 -2.94 -15.48
N MET A 82 19.59 -3.29 -14.89
CA MET A 82 18.76 -4.41 -15.36
C MET A 82 17.87 -4.01 -16.54
N PRO A 83 17.65 -4.88 -17.54
CA PRO A 83 16.66 -4.67 -18.59
C PRO A 83 15.23 -4.61 -18.03
N ALA A 84 14.32 -3.92 -18.72
CA ALA A 84 12.90 -3.96 -18.40
C ALA A 84 12.33 -5.39 -18.54
N GLY A 85 11.41 -5.76 -17.66
CA GLY A 85 10.82 -7.11 -17.56
C GLY A 85 11.68 -8.12 -16.80
N SER A 86 12.84 -7.71 -16.26
CA SER A 86 13.70 -8.60 -15.47
C SER A 86 13.15 -8.79 -14.06
N THR A 87 13.59 -9.88 -13.41
CA THR A 87 13.31 -10.16 -11.99
C THR A 87 14.56 -9.92 -11.16
N LEU A 88 14.46 -9.12 -10.09
CA LEU A 88 15.51 -8.85 -9.09
C LEU A 88 15.17 -9.60 -7.80
N TYR A 89 16.12 -10.34 -7.24
CA TYR A 89 15.95 -11.03 -5.96
C TYR A 89 16.72 -10.32 -4.86
N LEU A 90 16.05 -10.06 -3.74
CA LEU A 90 16.64 -9.52 -2.51
C LEU A 90 16.77 -10.66 -1.51
N VAL A 91 18.00 -11.16 -1.33
CA VAL A 91 18.28 -12.28 -0.43
C VAL A 91 18.71 -11.75 0.93
N ALA A 92 17.82 -11.82 1.91
CA ALA A 92 18.03 -11.30 3.26
C ALA A 92 17.87 -12.42 4.30
N ASN A 93 18.93 -12.74 5.05
CA ASN A 93 18.88 -13.77 6.10
C ASN A 93 19.00 -13.16 7.50
N THR A 94 19.96 -12.24 7.68
CA THR A 94 20.21 -11.62 8.99
C THR A 94 19.92 -10.14 9.01
N ARG A 95 20.06 -9.45 7.86
CA ARG A 95 19.74 -8.02 7.74
C ARG A 95 19.05 -7.66 6.43
N ALA A 96 18.30 -6.57 6.49
CA ALA A 96 17.67 -5.97 5.32
C ALA A 96 18.69 -5.32 4.38
N CYS A 97 18.31 -5.18 3.12
CA CYS A 97 18.92 -4.24 2.22
C CYS A 97 18.44 -2.83 2.60
N GLU A 98 19.37 -1.93 2.91
CA GLU A 98 19.05 -0.53 3.18
C GLU A 98 19.10 0.26 1.87
N ASP A 99 17.95 0.63 1.31
CA ASP A 99 17.89 1.38 0.05
C ASP A 99 16.53 2.07 -0.13
N SER A 100 16.49 3.05 -1.03
CA SER A 100 15.26 3.72 -1.48
C SER A 100 15.19 3.59 -2.99
N LEU A 101 14.27 2.77 -3.48
CA LEU A 101 14.24 2.36 -4.87
C LEU A 101 13.44 3.36 -5.73
N ASP A 102 14.05 3.86 -6.80
CA ASP A 102 13.37 4.64 -7.84
C ASP A 102 13.25 3.77 -9.12
N ILE A 103 12.04 3.24 -9.34
CA ILE A 103 11.73 2.29 -10.40
C ILE A 103 11.29 3.07 -11.64
N ALA A 104 12.18 3.08 -12.65
CA ALA A 104 11.96 3.74 -13.93
C ALA A 104 11.67 2.77 -15.09
N LYS A 105 11.42 1.48 -14.79
CA LYS A 105 11.16 0.45 -15.80
C LYS A 105 10.32 -0.67 -15.22
N SER A 106 9.64 -1.42 -16.08
CA SER A 106 8.93 -2.63 -15.64
C SER A 106 9.90 -3.64 -15.06
N ILE A 107 9.61 -4.19 -13.90
CA ILE A 107 10.48 -5.09 -13.15
C ILE A 107 9.64 -5.90 -12.16
N THR A 108 10.11 -7.10 -11.84
CA THR A 108 9.63 -7.86 -10.67
C THR A 108 10.72 -7.85 -9.62
N ILE A 109 10.37 -7.58 -8.36
CA ILE A 109 11.30 -7.67 -7.23
C ILE A 109 10.77 -8.75 -6.29
N VAL A 110 11.62 -9.72 -5.96
CA VAL A 110 11.26 -10.89 -5.15
C VAL A 110 12.10 -10.93 -3.88
N GLY A 111 11.47 -11.15 -2.73
CA GLY A 111 12.17 -11.41 -1.48
C GLY A 111 12.55 -12.87 -1.34
N GLU A 112 13.78 -13.14 -0.91
CA GLU A 112 14.24 -14.47 -0.52
C GLU A 112 14.92 -14.42 0.85
N GLY A 113 14.81 -15.50 1.61
CA GLY A 113 15.50 -15.67 2.88
C GLY A 113 14.59 -15.50 4.10
N SER A 114 15.22 -15.60 5.28
CA SER A 114 14.52 -15.67 6.57
C SER A 114 14.47 -14.35 7.32
N ALA A 115 15.02 -13.27 6.77
CA ALA A 115 15.03 -11.98 7.45
C ALA A 115 13.61 -11.45 7.66
N ARG A 116 13.44 -10.71 8.76
CA ARG A 116 12.19 -10.01 9.07
C ARG A 116 11.88 -8.90 8.06
N THR A 117 12.92 -8.26 7.51
CA THR A 117 12.80 -7.25 6.45
C THR A 117 13.75 -7.60 5.31
N HIS A 118 13.26 -7.50 4.08
CA HIS A 118 14.08 -7.59 2.88
C HIS A 118 14.60 -6.21 2.43
N LEU A 119 13.73 -5.19 2.46
CA LEU A 119 14.06 -3.82 2.08
C LEU A 119 13.68 -2.84 3.20
N GLN A 120 14.67 -2.13 3.73
CA GLN A 120 14.49 -1.06 4.71
C GLN A 120 14.83 0.28 4.05
N ALA A 121 13.91 1.24 4.09
CA ALA A 121 14.22 2.60 3.69
C ALA A 121 15.02 3.33 4.79
N LEU A 122 15.86 4.27 4.38
CA LEU A 122 16.44 5.24 5.32
C LEU A 122 15.34 6.18 5.84
N SER A 123 15.47 6.63 7.08
CA SER A 123 14.49 7.53 7.71
C SER A 123 14.22 8.78 6.86
N GLY A 124 12.94 9.16 6.77
CA GLY A 124 12.48 10.28 5.93
C GLY A 124 12.52 10.03 4.42
N ARG A 125 12.76 8.79 3.95
CA ARG A 125 12.76 8.44 2.53
C ARG A 125 11.68 7.40 2.18
N PRO A 126 11.17 7.40 0.95
CA PRO A 126 10.31 6.31 0.49
C PRO A 126 11.12 5.01 0.37
N CYS A 127 10.43 3.89 0.52
CA CYS A 127 10.97 2.55 0.25
C CYS A 127 11.06 2.32 -1.27
N VAL A 128 9.97 2.60 -1.97
CA VAL A 128 9.82 2.36 -3.40
C VAL A 128 9.02 3.50 -4.04
N THR A 129 9.58 4.12 -5.07
CA THR A 129 8.90 5.06 -5.94
C THR A 129 8.81 4.46 -7.34
N VAL A 130 7.60 4.39 -7.92
CA VAL A 130 7.37 3.92 -9.28
C VAL A 130 6.98 5.10 -10.16
N ARG A 131 7.79 5.37 -11.19
CA ARG A 131 7.58 6.48 -12.11
C ARG A 131 6.36 6.27 -13.01
N GLY A 132 5.79 7.37 -13.50
CA GLY A 132 4.52 7.36 -14.23
C GLY A 132 4.52 6.68 -15.59
N ASP A 133 5.68 6.60 -16.24
CA ASP A 133 5.86 5.95 -17.55
C ASP A 133 6.06 4.43 -17.45
N VAL A 134 6.11 3.88 -16.24
CA VAL A 134 6.32 2.44 -16.02
C VAL A 134 5.03 1.67 -16.25
N ARG A 135 5.10 0.64 -17.11
CA ARG A 135 3.93 -0.17 -17.49
C ARG A 135 3.43 -1.08 -16.36
N GLY A 136 4.32 -1.56 -15.50
CA GLY A 136 3.96 -2.52 -14.47
C GLY A 136 5.13 -2.89 -13.57
N VAL A 137 4.90 -2.95 -12.27
CA VAL A 137 5.85 -3.38 -11.25
C VAL A 137 5.20 -4.42 -10.36
N THR A 138 5.91 -5.50 -10.07
CA THR A 138 5.47 -6.54 -9.13
C THR A 138 6.45 -6.64 -7.97
N LEU A 139 5.96 -6.51 -6.75
CA LEU A 139 6.69 -6.76 -5.51
C LEU A 139 6.14 -8.08 -4.96
N SER A 140 6.96 -9.13 -4.91
CA SER A 140 6.55 -10.48 -4.53
C SER A 140 7.35 -11.01 -3.34
N ASP A 141 6.70 -11.64 -2.37
CA ASP A 141 7.36 -12.31 -1.25
C ASP A 141 8.29 -11.37 -0.46
N LEU A 142 7.96 -10.08 -0.45
CA LEU A 142 8.79 -9.03 0.13
C LEU A 142 8.27 -8.61 1.49
N ARG A 143 9.21 -8.24 2.36
CA ARG A 143 8.94 -7.54 3.60
C ARG A 143 9.65 -6.21 3.52
N ILE A 144 8.87 -5.14 3.46
CA ILE A 144 9.34 -3.78 3.20
C ILE A 144 8.99 -2.94 4.42
N SER A 145 9.97 -2.21 4.95
CA SER A 145 9.75 -1.36 6.10
C SER A 145 10.40 0.00 5.97
N THR A 146 9.75 0.99 6.57
CA THR A 146 10.33 2.29 6.87
C THR A 146 9.89 2.70 8.26
N ASP A 147 10.86 3.14 9.05
CA ASP A 147 10.62 3.70 10.37
C ASP A 147 10.85 5.21 10.29
N HIS A 148 9.95 5.98 10.90
CA HIS A 148 10.02 7.44 10.91
C HIS A 148 10.13 8.05 9.49
N ALA A 149 9.18 7.71 8.63
CA ALA A 149 9.11 8.23 7.26
C ALA A 149 8.74 9.72 7.20
N GLY A 150 8.26 10.32 8.29
CA GLY A 150 7.77 11.70 8.27
C GLY A 150 6.62 11.85 7.27
N GLY A 151 6.70 12.85 6.38
CA GLY A 151 5.63 13.16 5.41
C GLY A 151 5.66 12.37 4.09
N VAL A 152 6.51 11.36 3.93
CA VAL A 152 6.58 10.54 2.70
C VAL A 152 5.97 9.17 2.89
N GLY A 153 5.36 8.61 1.84
CA GLY A 153 4.87 7.23 1.84
C GLY A 153 5.97 6.21 1.60
N CYS A 154 5.81 4.97 2.08
CA CYS A 154 6.77 3.90 1.83
C CYS A 154 6.76 3.48 0.36
N ILE A 155 5.58 3.27 -0.21
CA ILE A 155 5.40 2.95 -1.62
C ILE A 155 4.60 4.07 -2.27
N ALA A 156 5.18 4.72 -3.27
CA ALA A 156 4.51 5.75 -4.06
C ALA A 156 4.56 5.37 -5.55
N ALA A 157 3.41 5.20 -6.19
CA ALA A 157 3.33 4.83 -7.59
C ALA A 157 2.49 5.82 -8.41
N GLN A 158 3.02 6.18 -9.56
CA GLN A 158 2.30 6.91 -10.62
C GLN A 158 2.15 6.08 -11.91
N GLY A 159 2.70 4.86 -11.92
CA GLY A 159 2.71 3.97 -13.08
C GLY A 159 1.34 3.35 -13.38
N ARG A 160 1.28 2.56 -14.46
CA ARG A 160 0.02 1.94 -14.91
C ARG A 160 -0.45 0.79 -14.02
N GLU A 161 0.48 0.02 -13.47
CA GLU A 161 0.18 -1.16 -12.67
C GLU A 161 1.22 -1.36 -11.56
N LEU A 162 0.75 -1.60 -10.34
CA LEU A 162 1.54 -2.01 -9.20
C LEU A 162 0.86 -3.23 -8.57
N THR A 163 1.57 -4.35 -8.52
CA THR A 163 1.10 -5.55 -7.84
C THR A 163 1.93 -5.78 -6.58
N LEU A 164 1.27 -5.85 -5.43
CA LEU A 164 1.82 -6.35 -4.17
C LEU A 164 1.32 -7.77 -3.96
N ASP A 165 2.26 -8.69 -3.90
CA ASP A 165 1.97 -10.11 -3.95
C ASP A 165 2.70 -10.82 -2.82
N HIS A 166 1.97 -11.44 -1.89
CA HIS A 166 2.54 -11.96 -0.65
C HIS A 166 3.53 -10.98 0.01
N THR A 167 3.16 -9.70 0.04
CA THR A 167 4.05 -8.63 0.48
C THR A 167 3.57 -8.03 1.78
N LEU A 168 4.50 -7.83 2.72
CA LEU A 168 4.25 -7.14 3.98
C LEU A 168 4.90 -5.74 3.91
N VAL A 169 4.08 -4.70 4.03
CA VAL A 169 4.52 -3.30 4.10
C VAL A 169 4.33 -2.81 5.52
N ARG A 170 5.41 -2.40 6.19
CA ARG A 170 5.37 -1.80 7.52
C ARG A 170 5.78 -0.34 7.44
N TYR A 171 4.96 0.52 8.01
CA TYR A 171 5.11 1.97 7.90
C TYR A 171 4.86 2.66 9.23
N ASP A 172 5.78 3.54 9.60
CA ASP A 172 5.62 4.53 10.64
C ASP A 172 5.92 5.93 10.08
N GLY A 173 4.92 6.81 10.04
CA GLY A 173 5.03 8.17 9.53
C GLY A 173 3.70 8.92 9.51
N ASP A 174 3.67 10.11 8.90
CA ASP A 174 2.46 10.94 8.83
C ASP A 174 1.60 10.62 7.59
N ALA A 175 2.23 10.23 6.48
CA ALA A 175 1.58 9.97 5.19
C ALA A 175 1.00 8.55 5.09
N SER A 176 0.48 8.18 3.92
CA SER A 176 0.02 6.82 3.62
C SER A 176 1.19 5.87 3.38
N ALA A 177 1.08 4.62 3.83
CA ALA A 177 2.10 3.60 3.58
C ALA A 177 2.21 3.27 2.08
N VAL A 178 1.06 3.15 1.40
CA VAL A 178 0.96 2.91 -0.04
C VAL A 178 0.13 4.02 -0.68
N ILE A 179 0.71 4.70 -1.67
CA ILE A 179 0.08 5.80 -2.42
C ILE A 179 0.11 5.42 -3.89
N VAL A 180 -1.06 5.39 -4.53
CA VAL A 180 -1.19 5.22 -5.98
C VAL A 180 -1.94 6.42 -6.56
N ARG A 181 -1.39 7.01 -7.61
CA ARG A 181 -1.92 8.19 -8.31
C ARG A 181 -1.88 7.99 -9.81
N GLY A 182 -2.60 8.85 -10.54
CA GLY A 182 -2.54 8.89 -12.01
C GLY A 182 -3.38 7.81 -12.70
N GLY A 183 -4.34 7.20 -12.00
CA GLY A 183 -5.29 6.27 -12.60
C GLY A 183 -4.78 4.82 -12.74
N GLY A 184 -3.63 4.51 -12.16
CA GLY A 184 -3.05 3.16 -12.20
C GLY A 184 -3.87 2.10 -11.45
N LEU A 185 -3.62 0.84 -11.78
CA LEU A 185 -4.14 -0.33 -11.06
C LEU A 185 -3.22 -0.69 -9.89
N LEU A 186 -3.77 -0.78 -8.70
CA LEU A 186 -3.15 -1.45 -7.55
C LEU A 186 -3.78 -2.83 -7.37
N THR A 187 -2.96 -3.87 -7.32
CA THR A 187 -3.39 -5.24 -6.99
C THR A 187 -2.76 -5.67 -5.67
N LEU A 188 -3.57 -6.06 -4.68
CA LEU A 188 -3.13 -6.64 -3.42
C LEU A 188 -3.57 -8.11 -3.35
N GLN A 189 -2.64 -9.05 -3.36
CA GLN A 189 -2.99 -10.48 -3.45
C GLN A 189 -2.09 -11.40 -2.63
N ARG A 190 -2.51 -12.66 -2.51
CA ARG A 190 -1.79 -13.77 -1.83
C ARG A 190 -1.30 -13.42 -0.42
N ASP A 191 -2.22 -13.03 0.46
CA ASP A 191 -1.89 -12.68 1.86
C ASP A 191 -0.94 -11.47 1.94
N THR A 192 -1.24 -10.44 1.14
CA THR A 192 -0.55 -9.15 1.24
C THR A 192 -1.05 -8.38 2.45
N HIS A 193 -0.13 -7.79 3.20
CA HIS A 193 -0.40 -7.07 4.44
C HIS A 193 0.19 -5.65 4.40
N VAL A 194 -0.61 -4.65 4.70
CA VAL A 194 -0.14 -3.27 4.91
C VAL A 194 -0.39 -2.90 6.36
N VAL A 195 0.65 -2.54 7.09
CA VAL A 195 0.60 -2.17 8.51
C VAL A 195 1.12 -0.76 8.65
N ALA A 196 0.25 0.19 8.99
CA ALA A 196 0.59 1.61 9.00
C ALA A 196 0.20 2.30 10.32
N LEU A 197 1.22 2.85 10.98
CA LEU A 197 1.06 3.96 11.92
C LEU A 197 1.11 5.25 11.10
N SER A 198 -0.06 5.66 10.62
CA SER A 198 -0.24 6.83 9.76
C SER A 198 -1.31 7.79 10.29
N ARG A 199 -1.16 9.08 9.99
CA ARG A 199 -2.23 10.07 10.21
C ARG A 199 -3.22 10.10 9.05
N GLU A 200 -2.75 9.80 7.84
CA GLU A 200 -3.57 9.56 6.64
C GLU A 200 -4.04 8.11 6.54
N ALA A 201 -4.76 7.77 5.45
CA ALA A 201 -5.11 6.38 5.13
C ALA A 201 -3.87 5.50 4.98
N ALA A 202 -3.88 4.28 5.51
CA ALA A 202 -2.76 3.35 5.35
C ALA A 202 -2.50 3.05 3.86
N VAL A 203 -3.57 2.89 3.10
CA VAL A 203 -3.54 2.76 1.63
C VAL A 203 -4.41 3.84 1.02
N ASP A 204 -3.86 4.56 0.05
CA ASP A 204 -4.54 5.65 -0.64
C ASP A 204 -4.40 5.50 -2.17
N VAL A 205 -5.52 5.25 -2.84
CA VAL A 205 -5.57 4.92 -4.28
C VAL A 205 -6.41 5.95 -5.01
N GLU A 206 -5.82 6.57 -6.02
CA GLU A 206 -6.53 7.32 -7.05
C GLU A 206 -6.33 6.59 -8.38
N GLY A 207 -7.28 5.70 -8.70
CA GLY A 207 -7.12 4.70 -9.77
C GLY A 207 -8.07 3.51 -9.63
N VAL A 208 -7.59 2.31 -9.92
CA VAL A 208 -8.34 1.05 -9.76
C VAL A 208 -7.69 0.23 -8.66
N LEU A 209 -8.50 -0.42 -7.82
CA LEU A 209 -8.02 -1.35 -6.80
C LEU A 209 -8.63 -2.73 -6.98
N GLU A 210 -7.76 -3.73 -7.07
CA GLU A 210 -8.13 -5.14 -6.97
C GLU A 210 -7.51 -5.75 -5.71
N THR A 211 -8.30 -6.46 -4.92
CA THR A 211 -7.78 -7.26 -3.81
C THR A 211 -8.23 -8.70 -3.90
N ARG A 212 -7.35 -9.62 -3.52
CA ARG A 212 -7.63 -11.05 -3.41
C ARG A 212 -6.94 -11.59 -2.16
N ASN A 213 -7.68 -11.60 -1.05
CA ASN A 213 -7.16 -11.99 0.26
C ASN A 213 -5.96 -11.12 0.69
N ALA A 214 -6.28 -9.95 1.25
CA ALA A 214 -5.31 -8.98 1.73
C ALA A 214 -5.77 -8.38 3.07
N SER A 215 -4.82 -7.86 3.86
CA SER A 215 -5.16 -7.16 5.10
C SER A 215 -4.47 -5.81 5.22
N ILE A 216 -5.20 -4.83 5.75
CA ILE A 216 -4.73 -3.49 6.06
C ILE A 216 -4.93 -3.26 7.56
N PHE A 217 -3.85 -2.98 8.27
CA PHE A 217 -3.86 -2.62 9.67
C PHE A 217 -3.49 -1.16 9.80
N ALA A 218 -4.38 -0.36 10.38
CA ALA A 218 -4.24 1.10 10.36
C ALA A 218 -4.50 1.74 11.71
N ALA A 219 -3.77 2.82 12.00
CA ALA A 219 -3.99 3.61 13.20
C ALA A 219 -5.29 4.46 13.13
N ARG A 220 -5.55 5.12 11.99
CA ARG A 220 -6.65 6.10 11.87
C ARG A 220 -7.60 5.87 10.69
N TYR A 221 -7.06 5.74 9.49
CA TYR A 221 -7.83 5.48 8.29
C TYR A 221 -7.26 4.24 7.60
N GLY A 222 -8.10 3.27 7.26
CA GLY A 222 -7.65 2.03 6.63
C GLY A 222 -7.31 2.22 5.16
N LEU A 223 -8.34 2.28 4.32
CA LEU A 223 -8.24 2.41 2.88
C LEU A 223 -9.02 3.65 2.43
N ARG A 224 -8.38 4.49 1.62
CA ARG A 224 -9.03 5.55 0.85
C ARG A 224 -8.91 5.23 -0.63
N ILE A 225 -10.03 5.26 -1.35
CA ILE A 225 -10.08 5.06 -2.80
C ILE A 225 -10.87 6.18 -3.48
N ALA A 226 -10.30 6.79 -4.50
CA ALA A 226 -10.98 7.64 -5.47
C ALA A 226 -10.96 6.87 -6.81
N PRO A 227 -12.02 6.11 -7.13
CA PRO A 227 -12.01 5.17 -8.23
C PRO A 227 -12.03 5.90 -9.58
N GLN A 228 -11.10 5.56 -10.48
CA GLN A 228 -11.10 6.03 -11.87
C GLN A 228 -11.57 4.94 -12.86
N GLY A 229 -11.77 3.73 -12.33
CA GLY A 229 -12.37 2.57 -12.99
C GLY A 229 -13.02 1.67 -11.94
N ASP A 230 -13.71 0.62 -12.39
CA ASP A 230 -14.41 -0.28 -11.48
C ASP A 230 -13.40 -1.07 -10.64
N SER A 231 -13.62 -1.09 -9.32
CA SER A 231 -12.70 -1.69 -8.34
C SER A 231 -13.38 -2.86 -7.63
N ARG A 232 -12.60 -3.91 -7.34
CA ARG A 232 -13.09 -5.15 -6.76
C ARG A 232 -12.24 -5.58 -5.58
N LEU A 233 -12.84 -5.52 -4.40
CA LEU A 233 -12.21 -5.81 -3.12
C LEU A 233 -12.70 -7.17 -2.63
N ASP A 234 -12.03 -8.25 -3.05
CA ASP A 234 -12.34 -9.61 -2.58
C ASP A 234 -11.53 -9.96 -1.33
N ASP A 235 -12.22 -10.39 -0.28
CA ASP A 235 -11.65 -10.85 0.99
C ASP A 235 -10.62 -9.88 1.60
N LEU A 236 -10.92 -8.58 1.56
CA LEU A 236 -10.11 -7.54 2.18
C LEU A 236 -10.46 -7.39 3.67
N SER A 237 -9.45 -7.52 4.54
CA SER A 237 -9.58 -7.19 5.96
C SER A 237 -8.97 -5.82 6.26
N ILE A 238 -9.71 -4.92 6.89
CA ILE A 238 -9.25 -3.61 7.35
C ILE A 238 -9.47 -3.54 8.86
N VAL A 239 -8.40 -3.47 9.64
CA VAL A 239 -8.46 -3.59 11.10
C VAL A 239 -7.74 -2.42 11.75
N ARG A 240 -8.38 -1.79 12.74
CA ARG A 240 -7.73 -0.75 13.54
C ARG A 240 -6.67 -1.35 14.46
N LEU A 241 -5.51 -0.71 14.54
CA LEU A 241 -4.46 -1.03 15.52
C LEU A 241 -4.83 -0.58 16.93
N ASP A 242 -4.48 -1.38 17.94
CA ASP A 242 -4.88 -1.13 19.35
C ASP A 242 -3.88 -0.25 20.12
N ASP A 243 -2.61 -0.23 19.72
CA ASP A 243 -1.49 0.34 20.48
C ASP A 243 -1.08 1.77 20.09
N TRP A 244 -1.85 2.46 19.26
CA TRP A 244 -1.53 3.83 18.91
C TRP A 244 -1.87 4.81 20.05
N THR A 245 -0.84 5.18 20.80
CA THR A 245 -0.86 6.02 22.01
C THR A 245 -1.26 7.48 21.79
N GLY A 246 -1.61 7.88 20.57
CA GLY A 246 -1.92 9.27 20.19
C GLY A 246 -3.40 9.60 19.93
N SER A 247 -4.33 8.64 20.00
CA SER A 247 -5.75 8.97 19.82
C SER A 247 -6.67 7.92 20.42
N GLU A 248 -7.50 8.32 21.40
CA GLU A 248 -8.86 7.80 21.50
C GLU A 248 -9.43 7.66 20.09
N ARG A 249 -10.16 6.57 19.78
CA ARG A 249 -10.79 6.37 18.47
C ARG A 249 -11.41 7.68 18.00
N VAL A 250 -10.76 8.36 17.05
CA VAL A 250 -11.16 9.70 16.66
C VAL A 250 -12.54 9.57 16.03
N GLN A 251 -13.47 10.47 16.33
CA GLN A 251 -14.83 10.39 15.78
C GLN A 251 -14.86 10.32 14.24
N SER A 252 -13.82 10.83 13.58
CA SER A 252 -13.66 10.79 12.12
C SER A 252 -12.88 9.60 11.57
N SER A 253 -12.40 8.64 12.38
CA SER A 253 -11.69 7.46 11.87
C SER A 253 -12.55 6.64 10.90
N GLY A 254 -11.94 6.15 9.82
CA GLY A 254 -12.65 5.49 8.73
C GLY A 254 -11.97 4.21 8.29
N GLY A 255 -12.68 3.08 8.23
CA GLY A 255 -12.14 1.82 7.74
C GLY A 255 -11.91 1.85 6.23
N LEU A 256 -13.00 1.94 5.46
CA LEU A 256 -13.01 2.13 4.01
C LEU A 256 -13.64 3.49 3.68
N VAL A 257 -12.92 4.33 2.95
CA VAL A 257 -13.39 5.62 2.46
C VAL A 257 -13.39 5.61 0.93
N VAL A 258 -14.57 5.53 0.33
CA VAL A 258 -14.77 5.69 -1.11
C VAL A 258 -15.08 7.15 -1.38
N ARG A 259 -14.22 7.82 -2.14
CA ARG A 259 -14.39 9.20 -2.62
C ARG A 259 -14.93 9.20 -4.03
N ASP A 260 -15.47 10.35 -4.44
CA ASP A 260 -16.08 10.56 -5.76
C ASP A 260 -15.18 10.10 -6.91
N GLY A 261 -15.68 9.13 -7.67
CA GLY A 261 -15.09 8.56 -8.87
C GLY A 261 -15.94 8.81 -10.12
N ALA A 262 -16.90 9.73 -10.07
CA ALA A 262 -17.81 10.03 -11.17
C ALA A 262 -18.69 8.84 -11.60
N GLY A 263 -19.15 8.04 -10.63
CA GLY A 263 -20.15 6.99 -10.86
C GLY A 263 -19.56 5.60 -11.12
N ARG A 264 -18.30 5.37 -10.74
CA ARG A 264 -17.65 4.06 -10.86
C ARG A 264 -18.15 3.10 -9.80
N LEU A 265 -18.02 1.80 -10.10
CA LEU A 265 -18.41 0.75 -9.17
C LEU A 265 -17.25 0.41 -8.24
N VAL A 266 -17.51 0.38 -6.94
CA VAL A 266 -16.64 -0.27 -5.95
C VAL A 266 -17.40 -1.45 -5.36
N GLN A 267 -16.93 -2.65 -5.66
CA GLN A 267 -17.50 -3.89 -5.15
C GLN A 267 -16.64 -4.44 -4.01
N VAL A 268 -17.24 -4.66 -2.85
CA VAL A 268 -16.65 -5.32 -1.68
C VAL A 268 -17.31 -6.66 -1.52
N ASN A 269 -16.54 -7.74 -1.63
CA ASN A 269 -17.03 -9.11 -1.51
C ASN A 269 -16.31 -9.82 -0.37
N GLY A 270 -17.02 -10.13 0.70
CA GLY A 270 -16.43 -10.77 1.87
C GLY A 270 -15.60 -9.79 2.70
N GLY A 271 -14.64 -10.34 3.44
CA GLY A 271 -13.71 -9.55 4.26
C GLY A 271 -14.31 -8.97 5.55
N LYS A 272 -13.49 -8.16 6.23
CA LYS A 272 -13.80 -7.61 7.56
C LYS A 272 -13.35 -6.15 7.65
N ILE A 273 -14.14 -5.28 8.26
CA ILE A 273 -13.77 -3.90 8.61
C ILE A 273 -14.04 -3.72 10.11
N ASP A 274 -13.02 -3.46 10.92
CA ASP A 274 -13.12 -3.59 12.39
C ASP A 274 -12.46 -2.43 13.14
N GLY A 275 -13.25 -1.81 14.04
CA GLY A 275 -12.74 -0.94 15.10
C GLY A 275 -12.68 0.55 14.78
N PHE A 276 -13.19 0.97 13.63
CA PHE A 276 -13.24 2.37 13.19
C PHE A 276 -14.55 3.04 13.60
N SER A 277 -14.56 4.33 13.94
CA SER A 277 -15.80 5.05 14.26
C SER A 277 -16.77 5.10 13.09
N ARG A 278 -16.25 5.12 11.86
CA ARG A 278 -16.97 4.88 10.61
C ARG A 278 -16.40 3.63 9.94
N GLY A 279 -17.23 2.61 9.73
CA GLY A 279 -16.79 1.40 9.05
C GLY A 279 -16.50 1.67 7.57
N VAL A 280 -17.56 1.96 6.81
CA VAL A 280 -17.51 2.34 5.39
C VAL A 280 -18.12 3.72 5.20
N MET A 281 -17.39 4.59 4.52
CA MET A 281 -17.81 5.93 4.13
C MET A 281 -17.83 6.02 2.61
N VAL A 282 -19.01 6.26 2.04
CA VAL A 282 -19.18 6.55 0.62
C VAL A 282 -19.44 8.05 0.47
N LEU A 283 -18.51 8.72 -0.21
CA LEU A 283 -18.39 10.16 -0.36
C LEU A 283 -18.41 10.53 -1.84
N GLY A 284 -19.57 10.78 -2.47
CA GLY A 284 -19.62 11.19 -3.88
C GLY A 284 -20.76 10.58 -4.69
N GLN A 285 -20.63 10.48 -6.01
CA GLN A 285 -21.67 9.95 -6.90
C GLN A 285 -21.49 8.47 -7.28
N ASP A 286 -20.62 7.76 -6.57
CA ASP A 286 -20.28 6.38 -6.90
C ASP A 286 -21.36 5.36 -6.55
N GLU A 287 -21.20 4.20 -7.17
CA GLU A 287 -21.98 3.01 -6.86
C GLU A 287 -21.13 2.07 -6.01
N VAL A 288 -21.62 1.74 -4.82
CA VAL A 288 -20.89 0.87 -3.90
C VAL A 288 -21.74 -0.35 -3.58
N MET A 289 -21.18 -1.53 -3.79
CA MET A 289 -21.80 -2.80 -3.48
C MET A 289 -20.99 -3.50 -2.40
N ILE A 290 -21.62 -3.81 -1.28
CA ILE A 290 -21.03 -4.51 -0.13
C ILE A 290 -21.78 -5.81 0.05
N GLU A 291 -21.10 -6.93 -0.12
CA GLU A 291 -21.69 -8.26 -0.05
C GLU A 291 -20.90 -9.13 0.92
N ARG A 292 -21.61 -9.81 1.84
CA ARG A 292 -21.01 -10.81 2.76
C ARG A 292 -19.86 -10.27 3.61
N ALA A 293 -19.82 -8.96 3.86
CA ALA A 293 -18.77 -8.33 4.65
C ALA A 293 -19.11 -8.37 6.15
N LYS A 294 -18.08 -8.30 6.99
CA LYS A 294 -18.24 -8.12 8.44
C LYS A 294 -17.79 -6.72 8.83
N ILE A 295 -18.69 -5.86 9.28
CA ILE A 295 -18.38 -4.49 9.71
C ILE A 295 -18.61 -4.40 11.21
N LEU A 296 -17.52 -4.33 11.97
CA LEU A 296 -17.52 -4.56 13.42
C LEU A 296 -16.98 -3.35 14.21
N GLY A 297 -17.44 -3.20 15.45
CA GLY A 297 -16.93 -2.17 16.38
C GLY A 297 -17.07 -0.72 15.89
N ALA A 298 -18.07 -0.41 15.05
CA ALA A 298 -18.27 0.93 14.50
C ALA A 298 -19.29 1.76 15.30
N ASP A 299 -19.21 3.09 15.25
CA ASP A 299 -20.35 3.90 15.71
C ASP A 299 -21.43 3.93 14.65
N TRP A 300 -21.01 4.19 13.41
CA TRP A 300 -21.85 4.16 12.23
C TRP A 300 -21.18 3.21 11.24
N ALA A 301 -21.80 2.08 10.96
CA ALA A 301 -21.12 1.03 10.20
C ALA A 301 -20.98 1.38 8.72
N VAL A 302 -22.05 1.84 8.07
CA VAL A 302 -22.01 2.32 6.68
C VAL A 302 -22.67 3.68 6.62
N THR A 303 -21.97 4.67 6.07
CA THR A 303 -22.51 6.01 5.80
C THR A 303 -22.35 6.32 4.32
N SER A 304 -23.42 6.76 3.66
CA SER A 304 -23.40 7.06 2.24
C SER A 304 -24.10 8.37 1.91
N ASN A 305 -23.43 9.20 1.12
CA ASN A 305 -24.04 10.26 0.30
C ASN A 305 -23.94 9.92 -1.20
N GLY A 306 -23.81 8.62 -1.49
CA GLY A 306 -23.62 8.00 -2.79
C GLY A 306 -24.83 8.10 -3.70
N ARG A 307 -24.64 7.83 -5.00
CA ARG A 307 -25.76 7.68 -5.94
C ARG A 307 -26.54 6.39 -5.65
N ARG A 308 -25.81 5.28 -5.49
CA ARG A 308 -26.37 3.95 -5.20
C ARG A 308 -25.51 3.20 -4.20
N LEU A 309 -26.15 2.67 -3.16
CA LEU A 309 -25.54 1.77 -2.20
C LEU A 309 -26.27 0.42 -2.23
N ARG A 310 -25.53 -0.68 -2.23
CA ARG A 310 -26.09 -2.01 -1.99
C ARG A 310 -25.35 -2.66 -0.83
N VAL A 311 -26.07 -3.13 0.19
CA VAL A 311 -25.51 -3.86 1.33
C VAL A 311 -26.29 -5.16 1.48
N VAL A 312 -25.61 -6.30 1.27
CA VAL A 312 -26.24 -7.62 1.17
C VAL A 312 -25.55 -8.64 2.04
N GLY A 313 -26.32 -9.47 2.75
CA GLY A 313 -25.79 -10.67 3.40
C GLY A 313 -24.67 -10.40 4.40
N SER A 314 -24.60 -9.18 4.96
CA SER A 314 -23.48 -8.70 5.77
C SER A 314 -23.80 -8.74 7.27
N GLU A 315 -22.75 -8.89 8.08
CA GLU A 315 -22.83 -8.81 9.54
C GLU A 315 -22.36 -7.42 9.97
N ILE A 316 -23.22 -6.67 10.65
CA ILE A 316 -23.02 -5.25 10.93
C ILE A 316 -23.20 -4.97 12.42
N GLU A 317 -22.12 -4.66 13.11
CA GLU A 317 -22.13 -4.20 14.50
C GLU A 317 -21.88 -2.70 14.55
N ALA A 318 -22.88 -1.95 15.03
CA ALA A 318 -22.81 -0.50 15.13
C ALA A 318 -23.43 0.02 16.43
N VAL A 319 -22.86 1.08 17.00
CA VAL A 319 -23.39 1.72 18.23
C VAL A 319 -24.65 2.53 17.94
N GLU A 320 -24.59 3.41 16.95
CA GLU A 320 -25.65 4.37 16.66
C GLU A 320 -26.50 3.87 15.50
N VAL A 321 -25.91 3.77 14.31
CA VAL A 321 -26.62 3.48 13.06
C VAL A 321 -25.89 2.41 12.26
N GLY A 322 -26.61 1.37 11.82
CA GLY A 322 -26.05 0.35 10.94
C GLY A 322 -25.74 0.90 9.55
N VAL A 323 -26.78 1.24 8.78
CA VAL A 323 -26.66 1.89 7.46
C VAL A 323 -27.32 3.25 7.51
N TYR A 324 -26.56 4.31 7.23
CA TYR A 324 -27.04 5.67 7.12
C TYR A 324 -26.92 6.17 5.68
N VAL A 325 -28.00 6.75 5.16
CA VAL A 325 -28.08 7.26 3.79
C VAL A 325 -28.55 8.71 3.83
N ASP A 326 -27.64 9.60 3.46
CA ASP A 326 -27.88 11.04 3.41
C ASP A 326 -28.62 11.44 2.11
N THR A 327 -28.18 10.89 0.98
CA THR A 327 -28.80 11.11 -0.34
C THR A 327 -28.73 9.85 -1.18
N GLY A 328 -29.49 9.82 -2.29
CA GLY A 328 -29.48 8.70 -3.23
C GLY A 328 -30.39 7.54 -2.82
N GLU A 329 -30.05 6.33 -3.30
CA GLU A 329 -30.84 5.13 -3.08
C GLU A 329 -29.98 3.98 -2.55
N ALA A 330 -30.43 3.35 -1.46
CA ALA A 330 -29.80 2.18 -0.89
C ALA A 330 -30.72 0.96 -0.96
N TRP A 331 -30.16 -0.19 -1.33
CA TRP A 331 -30.76 -1.50 -1.16
C TRP A 331 -30.04 -2.23 -0.03
N VAL A 332 -30.78 -2.60 1.01
CA VAL A 332 -30.23 -3.22 2.22
C VAL A 332 -30.99 -4.53 2.44
N GLY A 333 -30.37 -5.66 2.12
CA GLY A 333 -31.05 -6.95 2.12
C GLY A 333 -30.28 -8.07 2.81
N ASP A 334 -30.98 -8.96 3.51
CA ASP A 334 -30.41 -10.18 4.09
C ASP A 334 -29.27 -9.92 5.11
N ASN A 335 -29.23 -8.73 5.73
CA ASN A 335 -28.17 -8.36 6.67
C ASN A 335 -28.57 -8.66 8.11
N THR A 336 -27.56 -8.81 8.96
CA THR A 336 -27.74 -8.91 10.40
C THR A 336 -27.09 -7.72 11.10
N PHE A 337 -27.89 -6.94 11.82
CA PHE A 337 -27.46 -5.76 12.57
C PHE A 337 -27.39 -6.04 14.06
N PHE A 338 -26.34 -5.57 14.74
CA PHE A 338 -26.12 -5.76 16.16
C PHE A 338 -25.77 -4.46 16.87
N GLY A 339 -26.27 -4.32 18.11
CA GLY A 339 -25.84 -3.29 19.06
C GLY A 339 -26.37 -1.88 18.77
N VAL A 340 -27.19 -1.72 17.72
CA VAL A 340 -27.70 -0.43 17.28
C VAL A 340 -28.62 0.21 18.31
N ARG A 341 -28.37 1.48 18.63
CA ARG A 341 -29.16 2.26 19.57
C ARG A 341 -30.19 3.15 18.88
N ARG A 342 -29.84 3.75 17.74
CA ARG A 342 -30.71 4.69 17.01
C ARG A 342 -31.49 3.99 15.91
N ALA A 343 -30.82 3.32 14.98
CA ALA A 343 -31.47 2.70 13.82
C ALA A 343 -30.60 1.57 13.24
N GLY A 344 -31.21 0.47 12.79
CA GLY A 344 -30.53 -0.47 11.90
C GLY A 344 -30.22 0.19 10.55
N MET A 345 -31.21 0.89 10.01
CA MET A 345 -31.14 1.63 8.76
C MET A 345 -31.80 2.99 8.94
N TYR A 346 -31.18 4.06 8.43
CA TYR A 346 -31.70 5.42 8.50
C TYR A 346 -31.48 6.15 7.18
N ALA A 347 -32.49 6.88 6.72
CA ALA A 347 -32.44 7.68 5.50
C ALA A 347 -32.88 9.12 5.80
N GLU A 348 -32.12 10.11 5.34
CA GLU A 348 -32.50 11.52 5.43
C GLU A 348 -33.64 11.88 4.46
N SER A 349 -34.19 13.08 4.63
CA SER A 349 -35.21 13.63 3.73
C SER A 349 -34.66 13.77 2.30
N GLY A 350 -35.17 12.96 1.38
CA GLY A 350 -34.71 12.92 -0.02
C GLY A 350 -33.88 11.69 -0.38
N ALA A 351 -33.43 10.92 0.61
CA ALA A 351 -32.85 9.59 0.40
C ALA A 351 -33.93 8.50 0.38
N ARG A 352 -33.60 7.33 -0.20
CA ARG A 352 -34.48 6.16 -0.19
C ARG A 352 -33.73 4.92 0.25
N VAL A 353 -34.30 4.16 1.19
CA VAL A 353 -33.82 2.84 1.60
C VAL A 353 -34.87 1.80 1.25
N ARG A 354 -34.49 0.81 0.43
CA ARG A 354 -35.26 -0.40 0.19
C ARG A 354 -34.69 -1.52 1.05
N ALA A 355 -35.41 -1.88 2.10
CA ALA A 355 -35.00 -2.92 3.04
C ALA A 355 -35.74 -4.23 2.75
N ARG A 356 -35.05 -5.37 2.87
CA ARG A 356 -35.65 -6.71 2.75
C ARG A 356 -34.94 -7.73 3.64
N ASP A 357 -35.67 -8.57 4.34
CA ASP A 357 -35.13 -9.76 5.03
C ASP A 357 -33.94 -9.48 5.98
N ASN A 358 -33.91 -8.29 6.62
CA ASN A 358 -32.86 -7.93 7.58
C ASN A 358 -33.26 -8.29 9.01
N ALA A 359 -32.30 -8.77 9.81
CA ALA A 359 -32.47 -8.98 11.25
C ALA A 359 -31.80 -7.84 12.03
N VAL A 360 -32.51 -7.23 12.98
CA VAL A 360 -31.96 -6.14 13.81
C VAL A 360 -32.00 -6.51 15.29
N TYR A 361 -30.81 -6.68 15.87
CA TYR A 361 -30.60 -6.91 17.29
C TYR A 361 -30.23 -5.58 17.96
N ALA A 362 -31.23 -4.86 18.45
CA ALA A 362 -31.04 -3.54 19.04
C ALA A 362 -30.40 -3.63 20.44
N HIS A 363 -29.74 -2.55 20.86
CA HIS A 363 -29.18 -2.41 22.21
C HIS A 363 -30.25 -2.68 23.32
N ALA A 364 -29.82 -2.89 24.57
CA ALA A 364 -30.69 -3.20 25.73
C ALA A 364 -31.96 -2.35 25.84
N ASP A 365 -31.83 -1.06 25.56
CA ASP A 365 -32.92 -0.07 25.64
C ASP A 365 -33.51 0.26 24.25
N GLY A 366 -33.12 -0.51 23.23
CA GLY A 366 -33.09 -0.11 21.83
C GLY A 366 -34.39 -0.35 21.07
N CYS A 367 -35.02 -1.53 21.14
CA CYS A 367 -36.18 -1.81 20.27
C CYS A 367 -37.35 -0.83 20.47
N GLN A 368 -37.53 -0.26 21.67
CA GLN A 368 -38.56 0.75 21.93
C GLN A 368 -38.16 2.17 21.48
N ARG A 369 -36.86 2.43 21.35
CA ARG A 369 -36.27 3.74 21.01
C ARG A 369 -35.76 3.81 19.57
N LEU A 370 -35.80 2.70 18.84
CA LEU A 370 -35.38 2.65 17.45
C LEU A 370 -36.27 3.58 16.63
N ASP A 371 -35.63 4.47 15.90
CA ASP A 371 -36.30 5.20 14.84
C ASP A 371 -36.49 4.25 13.66
N LEU A 372 -37.73 3.83 13.46
CA LEU A 372 -38.12 2.99 12.33
C LEU A 372 -38.40 3.82 11.07
N GLY A 373 -38.29 5.16 11.12
CA GLY A 373 -38.52 6.05 9.99
C GLY A 373 -39.84 5.78 9.26
N GLY A 374 -39.79 5.66 7.92
CA GLY A 374 -40.93 5.36 7.06
C GLY A 374 -41.55 3.97 7.24
N PHE A 375 -40.94 3.07 8.03
CA PHE A 375 -41.45 1.73 8.29
C PHE A 375 -42.51 1.68 9.40
N ASN A 376 -42.91 2.84 9.94
CA ASN A 376 -43.92 2.97 10.99
C ASN A 376 -45.31 2.40 10.64
N GLN A 377 -45.61 2.14 9.36
CA GLN A 377 -46.93 1.65 8.94
C GLN A 377 -47.09 0.12 9.08
N ASP A 378 -46.01 -0.64 9.21
CA ASP A 378 -46.10 -2.10 9.41
C ASP A 378 -44.98 -2.61 10.33
N ARG A 379 -45.16 -2.44 11.64
CA ARG A 379 -44.24 -2.97 12.68
C ARG A 379 -44.09 -4.49 12.62
N SER A 380 -44.97 -5.22 11.93
CA SER A 380 -44.85 -6.67 11.76
C SER A 380 -43.81 -7.08 10.70
N SER A 381 -43.42 -6.15 9.82
CA SER A 381 -42.42 -6.36 8.77
C SER A 381 -40.96 -6.22 9.24
N LEU A 382 -40.72 -5.66 10.43
CA LEU A 382 -39.39 -5.49 11.02
C LEU A 382 -39.25 -6.35 12.29
N SER A 383 -38.44 -7.41 12.21
CA SER A 383 -38.06 -8.20 13.38
C SER A 383 -36.96 -7.46 14.16
N CYS A 384 -37.34 -6.56 15.07
CA CYS A 384 -36.44 -6.09 16.12
C CYS A 384 -36.39 -7.11 17.25
N ARG A 385 -35.21 -7.61 17.55
CA ARG A 385 -34.97 -8.47 18.71
C ARG A 385 -34.07 -7.74 19.71
N PRO A 386 -34.32 -7.89 21.02
CA PRO A 386 -33.39 -7.38 22.03
C PRO A 386 -31.99 -8.01 21.87
N TRP A 387 -30.93 -7.25 22.17
CA TRP A 387 -29.53 -7.71 22.04
C TRP A 387 -29.22 -9.03 22.77
N TYR A 388 -29.90 -9.33 23.89
CA TYR A 388 -29.64 -10.55 24.65
C TYR A 388 -30.13 -11.81 23.92
N GLU A 389 -30.99 -11.66 22.91
CA GLU A 389 -31.41 -12.74 22.01
C GLU A 389 -30.44 -12.94 20.84
N ALA A 390 -29.41 -12.08 20.71
CA ALA A 390 -28.36 -12.27 19.73
C ALA A 390 -27.55 -13.54 20.07
N PRO A 391 -27.02 -14.25 19.05
CA PRO A 391 -26.08 -15.36 19.24
C PRO A 391 -24.90 -14.98 20.14
N GLU A 392 -24.43 -15.91 20.98
CA GLU A 392 -23.40 -15.65 22.02
C GLU A 392 -22.11 -15.01 21.49
N ILE A 393 -21.72 -15.29 20.24
CA ILE A 393 -20.57 -14.68 19.56
C ILE A 393 -20.58 -13.15 19.55
N TRP A 394 -21.74 -12.51 19.75
CA TRP A 394 -21.95 -11.06 19.69
C TRP A 394 -22.17 -10.39 21.04
N ARG A 395 -22.09 -11.13 22.15
CA ARG A 395 -22.23 -10.60 23.53
C ARG A 395 -20.89 -10.18 24.14
N ASN A 396 -19.78 -10.40 23.44
CA ASN A 396 -18.44 -10.09 23.91
C ASN A 396 -18.08 -8.60 23.73
N ARG A 397 -17.12 -8.11 24.53
CA ARG A 397 -16.68 -6.71 24.55
C ARG A 397 -16.36 -6.20 23.12
N ARG A 398 -16.82 -4.97 22.82
CA ARG A 398 -16.52 -4.18 21.60
C ARG A 398 -15.03 -4.08 21.26
N ASP A 399 -14.18 -4.24 22.26
CA ASP A 399 -12.74 -4.37 22.12
C ASP A 399 -12.37 -5.85 22.17
N VAL A 400 -12.53 -6.51 21.02
CA VAL A 400 -11.74 -7.69 20.70
C VAL A 400 -10.27 -7.29 20.82
N ASN A 401 -9.39 -8.18 21.29
CA ASN A 401 -7.93 -7.98 21.28
C ASN A 401 -7.49 -7.69 19.85
N ARG A 402 -7.49 -6.41 19.46
CA ARG A 402 -7.04 -5.94 18.16
C ARG A 402 -5.53 -6.02 18.14
N PRO A 403 -4.93 -6.31 16.98
CA PRO A 403 -3.50 -6.47 16.90
C PRO A 403 -2.80 -5.15 17.20
N ARG A 404 -1.67 -5.25 17.89
CA ARG A 404 -0.77 -4.13 18.09
C ARG A 404 0.24 -4.05 16.94
N TYR A 405 0.70 -2.85 16.62
CA TYR A 405 1.71 -2.61 15.60
C TYR A 405 2.98 -3.45 15.82
N GLY A 406 3.40 -3.62 17.07
CA GLY A 406 4.55 -4.47 17.41
C GLY A 406 4.32 -5.97 17.21
N GLU A 407 3.07 -6.44 17.25
CA GLU A 407 2.70 -7.87 17.27
C GLU A 407 2.56 -8.47 15.87
N ILE A 408 2.26 -7.65 14.84
CA ILE A 408 2.08 -8.12 13.45
C ILE A 408 3.41 -8.57 12.81
N TRP A 409 4.50 -8.56 13.57
CA TRP A 409 5.88 -8.79 13.13
C TRP A 409 6.54 -10.04 13.73
N SER A 410 5.85 -10.74 14.64
CA SER A 410 6.40 -11.90 15.38
C SER A 410 6.31 -13.21 14.61
#